data_AF-A0A3D0S3B6-F1
#
_entry.id   AF-A0A3D0S3B6-F1
#
_cell.length_a   1.000
_cell.length_b   1.000
_cell.length_c   1.000
_cell.angle_alpha   90.00
_cell.angle_beta   90.00
_cell.angle_gamma   90.00
#
_symmetry.space_group_name_H-M   'P 1'
#
loop_
_entity.id
_entity.type
_entity.pdbx_description
1 polymer ?
#
loop_
_entity_poly.entity_id
_entity_poly.type
_entity_poly.pdbx_seq_one_letter_code
_entity_poly.pdbx_strand_id
1 'polypeptide(L)'
;MSCAGARTRNATRPQTENGAAGWPPQLDAVTGDTRLVTVGLGYNDDGFFFETMVGCSTLAVEDPIGSPCRDRSERAGVDPAALPDRIGADLATVLGEVRRRAPGAEVLVVGYPQLVPAQGTCPELPLASGDYSYVRDRLARLDDV
;
A
#
# COMPACT_ATOMS: atom_id res chain seq x y z
N MET A 1 -13.80 10.35 -2.26
CA MET A 1 -13.02 11.38 -1.52
C MET A 1 -11.64 10.80 -1.20
N SER A 2 -10.56 11.52 -1.50
CA SER A 2 -9.20 11.10 -1.13
C SER A 2 -8.78 11.73 0.20
N CYS A 3 -8.02 10.99 1.01
CA CYS A 3 -7.41 11.50 2.23
C CYS A 3 -6.06 10.83 2.47
N ALA A 4 -5.06 11.60 2.91
CA ALA A 4 -3.75 11.08 3.25
C ALA A 4 -3.82 10.14 4.47
N GLY A 5 -2.99 9.09 4.49
CA GLY A 5 -2.97 8.11 5.57
C GLY A 5 -4.16 7.14 5.61
N ALA A 6 -5.11 7.27 4.68
CA ALA A 6 -6.23 6.35 4.57
C ALA A 6 -5.77 4.93 4.26
N ARG A 7 -6.32 3.97 5.00
CA ARG A 7 -6.19 2.52 4.76
C ARG A 7 -7.41 2.02 4.00
N THR A 8 -7.35 0.83 3.43
CA THR A 8 -8.45 0.23 2.63
C THR A 8 -9.76 0.18 3.42
N ARG A 9 -9.70 -0.13 4.72
CA ARG A 9 -10.88 -0.08 5.62
C ARG A 9 -11.59 1.27 5.66
N ASN A 10 -10.90 2.37 5.37
CA ASN A 10 -11.47 3.72 5.40
C ASN A 10 -12.37 4.01 4.19
N ALA A 11 -12.41 3.12 3.20
CA ALA A 11 -13.42 3.15 2.17
C ALA A 11 -14.84 3.08 2.75
N THR A 12 -15.07 2.22 3.75
CA THR A 12 -16.39 1.96 4.34
C THR A 12 -16.51 2.35 5.81
N ARG A 13 -15.40 2.75 6.45
CA ARG A 13 -15.37 3.19 7.85
C ARG A 13 -14.80 4.60 7.97
N PRO A 14 -15.21 5.38 8.98
CA PRO A 14 -14.59 6.67 9.24
C PRO A 14 -13.07 6.56 9.39
N GLN A 15 -12.34 7.56 8.88
CA GLN A 15 -10.93 7.73 9.21
C GLN A 15 -10.83 8.54 10.50
N THR A 16 -10.15 7.96 11.49
CA THR A 16 -9.92 8.59 12.79
C THR A 16 -8.52 9.20 12.83
N GLU A 17 -8.42 10.36 13.46
CA GLU A 17 -7.16 11.06 13.71
C GLU A 17 -7.07 11.39 15.20
N ASN A 18 -5.97 11.01 15.85
CA ASN A 18 -5.75 11.21 17.29
C ASN A 18 -6.92 10.72 18.20
N GLY A 19 -7.62 9.67 17.78
CA GLY A 19 -8.76 9.11 18.53
C GLY A 19 -10.10 9.80 18.31
N ALA A 20 -10.17 10.90 17.55
CA ALA A 20 -11.41 11.53 17.11
C ALA A 20 -11.80 11.04 15.70
N ALA A 21 -13.11 10.99 15.41
CA ALA A 21 -13.58 10.77 14.04
C ALA A 21 -13.20 12.00 13.21
N GLY A 22 -12.22 11.85 12.31
CA GLY A 22 -11.72 12.93 11.47
C GLY A 22 -12.59 13.08 10.21
N TRP A 23 -12.81 11.97 9.49
CA TRP A 23 -13.47 11.98 8.19
C TRP A 23 -14.46 10.82 8.02
N PRO A 24 -15.61 11.03 7.34
CA PRO A 24 -16.56 9.96 7.05
C PRO A 24 -15.95 8.89 6.12
N PRO A 25 -16.57 7.71 5.99
CA PRO A 25 -16.21 6.72 4.99
C PRO A 25 -16.07 7.33 3.59
N GLN A 26 -15.02 6.97 2.85
CA GLN A 26 -14.76 7.58 1.54
C GLN A 26 -15.84 7.26 0.50
N LEU A 27 -16.44 6.06 0.58
CA LEU A 27 -17.49 5.63 -0.33
C LEU A 27 -18.85 6.29 -0.08
N ASP A 28 -19.01 7.10 0.98
CA ASP A 28 -20.24 7.86 1.19
C ASP A 28 -20.43 8.95 0.13
N ALA A 29 -19.36 9.32 -0.57
CA ALA A 29 -19.41 10.18 -1.75
C ALA A 29 -19.83 9.46 -3.04
N VAL A 30 -19.96 8.12 -3.03
CA VAL A 30 -20.36 7.34 -4.21
C VAL A 30 -21.87 7.12 -4.17
N THR A 31 -22.53 7.65 -5.20
CA THR A 31 -23.99 7.67 -5.38
C THR A 31 -24.39 6.89 -6.63
N GLY A 32 -25.69 6.60 -6.77
CA GLY A 32 -26.20 5.82 -7.92
C GLY A 32 -25.99 6.46 -9.30
N ASP A 33 -25.80 7.77 -9.36
CA ASP A 33 -25.49 8.55 -10.57
C ASP A 33 -24.00 8.75 -10.83
N THR A 34 -23.13 8.25 -9.94
CA THR A 34 -21.68 8.27 -10.15
C THR A 34 -21.32 7.48 -11.41
N ARG A 35 -20.54 8.10 -12.31
CA ARG A 35 -20.17 7.49 -13.60
C ARG A 35 -18.70 7.05 -13.68
N LEU A 36 -17.85 7.56 -12.80
CA LEU A 36 -16.43 7.22 -12.74
C LEU A 36 -15.97 7.24 -11.29
N VAL A 37 -15.28 6.18 -10.87
CA VAL A 37 -14.59 6.09 -9.58
C VAL A 37 -13.16 5.64 -9.80
N THR A 38 -12.21 6.44 -9.34
CA THR A 38 -10.79 6.04 -9.27
C THR A 38 -10.47 5.61 -7.84
N VAL A 39 -9.87 4.43 -7.67
CA VAL A 39 -9.51 3.88 -6.35
C VAL A 39 -8.01 3.65 -6.30
N GLY A 40 -7.33 4.30 -5.35
CA GLY A 40 -5.93 4.05 -4.99
C GLY A 40 -5.81 3.96 -3.48
N LEU A 41 -5.72 2.73 -2.96
CA LEU A 41 -5.64 2.40 -1.54
C LEU A 41 -4.69 1.19 -1.38
N GLY A 42 -4.16 0.99 -0.17
CA GLY A 42 -3.31 -0.17 0.13
C GLY A 42 -1.96 0.17 0.77
N TYR A 43 -1.29 1.26 0.39
CA TYR A 43 0.04 1.59 0.95
C TYR A 43 0.06 1.76 2.47
N ASN A 44 -1.03 2.28 3.05
CA ASN A 44 -1.12 2.53 4.49
C ASN A 44 -1.62 1.31 5.29
N ASP A 45 -1.99 0.23 4.61
CA ASP A 45 -2.59 -0.95 5.23
C ASP A 45 -1.51 -1.75 5.97
N ASP A 46 -1.81 -2.02 7.24
CA ASP A 46 -0.99 -2.84 8.14
C ASP A 46 0.50 -2.53 8.15
N GLY A 47 0.84 -1.25 7.95
CA GLY A 47 2.23 -0.77 7.97
C GLY A 47 3.03 -1.13 6.72
N PHE A 48 2.41 -1.63 5.64
CA PHE A 48 3.10 -2.10 4.44
C PHE A 48 4.16 -1.10 3.93
N PHE A 49 3.76 0.13 3.61
CA PHE A 49 4.68 1.14 3.11
C PHE A 49 5.73 1.53 4.15
N PHE A 50 5.31 1.71 5.41
CA PHE A 50 6.21 2.15 6.47
C PHE A 50 7.30 1.12 6.76
N GLU A 51 6.94 -0.15 6.95
CA GLU A 51 7.91 -1.24 7.15
C GLU A 51 8.83 -1.41 5.93
N THR A 52 8.26 -1.36 4.72
CA THR A 52 9.01 -1.60 3.47
C THR A 52 9.97 -0.47 3.13
N MET A 53 9.59 0.80 3.34
CA MET A 53 10.45 1.96 3.01
C MET A 53 11.23 2.45 4.22
N VAL A 54 10.54 2.79 5.31
CA VAL A 54 11.18 3.39 6.50
C VAL A 54 11.88 2.33 7.35
N GLY A 55 11.25 1.18 7.55
CA GLY A 55 11.82 0.05 8.29
C GLY A 55 13.11 -0.47 7.63
N CYS A 56 13.06 -0.78 6.32
CA CYS A 56 14.27 -1.20 5.60
C CYS A 56 15.36 -0.11 5.59
N SER A 57 15.00 1.17 5.43
CA SER A 57 16.00 2.25 5.47
C SER A 57 16.68 2.38 6.84
N THR A 58 15.94 2.09 7.91
CA THR A 58 16.50 2.10 9.27
C THR A 58 17.49 0.96 9.48
N LEU A 59 17.18 -0.23 8.97
CA LEU A 59 18.04 -1.41 9.03
C LEU A 59 19.31 -1.27 8.18
N ALA A 60 19.24 -0.50 7.10
CA ALA A 60 20.39 -0.25 6.24
C ALA A 60 21.59 0.38 6.96
N VAL A 61 21.37 1.06 8.10
CA VAL A 61 22.45 1.62 8.93
C VAL A 61 23.31 0.53 9.57
N GLU A 62 22.74 -0.64 9.84
CA GLU A 62 23.43 -1.77 10.49
C GLU A 62 24.33 -2.54 9.51
N ASP A 63 23.86 -2.71 8.26
CA ASP A 63 24.61 -3.34 7.17
C ASP A 63 24.27 -2.69 5.82
N PRO A 64 25.00 -1.63 5.41
CA PRO A 64 24.68 -0.87 4.20
C PRO A 64 24.92 -1.62 2.89
N ILE A 65 25.71 -2.69 2.90
CA ILE A 65 26.09 -3.44 1.69
C ILE A 65 25.27 -4.73 1.58
N GLY A 66 24.93 -5.36 2.71
CA GLY A 66 24.14 -6.59 2.75
C GLY A 66 22.64 -6.36 2.56
N SER A 67 21.84 -7.21 3.23
CA SER A 67 20.38 -7.28 3.08
C SER A 67 19.63 -7.37 4.41
N PRO A 68 19.92 -6.48 5.39
CA PRO A 68 19.37 -6.59 6.73
C PRO A 68 17.83 -6.57 6.76
N CYS A 69 17.16 -5.93 5.78
CA CYS A 69 15.71 -5.95 5.70
C CYS A 69 15.16 -7.31 5.25
N ARG A 70 15.69 -7.87 4.16
CA ARG A 70 15.31 -9.22 3.70
C ARG A 70 15.59 -10.25 4.80
N ASP A 71 16.78 -10.22 5.39
CA ASP A 71 17.20 -11.17 6.41
C ASP A 71 16.30 -11.10 7.66
N ARG A 72 15.86 -9.90 8.06
CA ARG A 72 14.89 -9.74 9.15
C ARG A 72 13.55 -10.37 8.80
N SER A 73 13.05 -10.15 7.58
CA SER A 73 11.79 -10.73 7.11
C SER A 73 11.83 -12.26 7.09
N GLU A 74 12.92 -12.83 6.57
CA GLU A 74 13.15 -14.27 6.52
C GLU A 74 13.24 -14.88 7.93
N ARG A 75 13.99 -14.25 8.84
CA ARG A 75 14.07 -14.69 10.25
C ARG A 75 12.72 -14.63 10.97
N ALA A 76 11.88 -13.65 10.62
CA ALA A 76 10.52 -13.53 11.16
C ALA A 76 9.53 -14.52 10.52
N GLY A 77 9.94 -15.28 9.49
CA GLY A 77 9.07 -16.21 8.77
C GLY A 77 7.95 -15.52 8.00
N VAL A 78 8.15 -14.24 7.63
CA VAL A 78 7.14 -13.45 6.93
C VAL A 78 7.20 -13.79 5.45
N ASP A 79 6.10 -14.32 4.91
CA ASP A 79 5.92 -14.41 3.46
C ASP A 79 5.80 -12.98 2.89
N PRO A 80 6.73 -12.53 2.03
CA PRO A 80 6.69 -11.20 1.47
C PRO A 80 5.43 -10.92 0.63
N ALA A 81 4.75 -11.95 0.09
CA ALA A 81 3.54 -11.83 -0.72
C ALA A 81 2.25 -11.80 0.11
N ALA A 82 2.24 -12.40 1.30
CA ALA A 82 1.02 -12.57 2.09
C ALA A 82 0.32 -11.26 2.47
N LEU A 83 1.09 -10.20 2.73
CA LEU A 83 0.52 -8.89 3.05
C LEU A 83 -0.07 -8.19 1.81
N PRO A 84 0.67 -8.02 0.69
CA PRO A 84 0.08 -7.56 -0.57
C PRO A 84 -1.19 -8.31 -0.96
N ASP A 85 -1.17 -9.64 -0.92
CA ASP A 85 -2.31 -10.47 -1.34
C ASP A 85 -3.56 -10.24 -0.47
N ARG A 86 -3.36 -10.04 0.85
CA ARG A 86 -4.46 -9.64 1.74
C ARG A 86 -5.00 -8.26 1.38
N ILE A 87 -4.13 -7.30 1.10
CA ILE A 87 -4.53 -5.94 0.70
C ILE A 87 -5.32 -5.98 -0.62
N GLY A 88 -4.90 -6.80 -1.59
CA GLY A 88 -5.65 -7.03 -2.83
C GLY A 88 -7.05 -7.57 -2.57
N ALA A 89 -7.21 -8.53 -1.65
CA ALA A 89 -8.52 -9.05 -1.26
C ALA A 89 -9.41 -8.00 -0.57
N ASP A 90 -8.82 -7.15 0.28
CA ASP A 90 -9.53 -6.03 0.91
C ASP A 90 -9.96 -4.99 -0.15
N LEU A 91 -9.10 -4.71 -1.13
CA LEU A 91 -9.40 -3.81 -2.24
C LEU A 91 -10.53 -4.38 -3.10
N ALA A 92 -10.52 -5.68 -3.41
CA ALA A 92 -11.61 -6.34 -4.13
C ALA A 92 -12.97 -6.16 -3.41
N THR A 93 -12.97 -6.18 -2.07
CA THR A 93 -14.16 -5.89 -1.27
C THR A 93 -14.63 -4.43 -1.47
N VAL A 94 -13.71 -3.47 -1.47
CA VAL A 94 -14.02 -2.05 -1.75
C VAL A 94 -14.58 -1.87 -3.16
N LEU A 95 -14.00 -2.51 -4.17
CA LEU A 95 -14.51 -2.46 -5.55
C LEU A 95 -15.90 -3.08 -5.67
N GLY A 96 -16.18 -4.16 -4.94
CA GLY A 96 -17.51 -4.74 -4.82
C GLY A 96 -18.53 -3.74 -4.26
N GLU A 97 -18.17 -2.99 -3.22
CA GLU A 97 -19.02 -1.95 -2.65
C GLU A 97 -19.24 -0.78 -3.59
N VAL A 98 -18.23 -0.35 -4.35
CA VAL A 98 -18.38 0.68 -5.40
C VAL A 98 -19.40 0.23 -6.44
N ARG A 99 -19.26 -0.99 -6.99
CA ARG A 99 -20.19 -1.55 -7.98
C ARG A 99 -21.61 -1.67 -7.44
N ARG A 100 -21.77 -2.00 -6.16
CA ARG A 100 -23.08 -2.08 -5.49
C ARG A 100 -23.75 -0.70 -5.36
N ARG A 101 -22.98 0.34 -5.04
CA ARG A 101 -23.49 1.72 -4.86
C ARG A 101 -23.75 2.44 -6.19
N ALA A 102 -22.89 2.21 -7.18
CA ALA A 102 -22.91 2.87 -8.48
C ALA A 102 -22.74 1.84 -9.62
N PRO A 103 -23.79 1.07 -9.96
CA PRO A 103 -23.67 -0.04 -10.92
C PRO A 103 -23.35 0.40 -12.36
N GLY A 104 -23.55 1.68 -12.70
CA GLY A 104 -23.19 2.26 -13.99
C GLY A 104 -21.82 2.96 -14.02
N ALA A 105 -21.06 2.95 -12.93
CA ALA A 105 -19.76 3.60 -12.87
C ALA A 105 -18.67 2.77 -13.55
N GLU A 106 -17.83 3.43 -14.33
CA GLU A 106 -16.50 2.92 -14.66
C GLU A 106 -15.62 2.98 -13.41
N VAL A 107 -14.90 1.90 -13.11
CA VAL A 107 -14.04 1.82 -11.93
C VAL A 107 -12.61 1.59 -12.37
N LEU A 108 -11.75 2.54 -12.07
CA LEU A 108 -10.32 2.49 -12.37
C LEU A 108 -9.54 2.29 -11.08
N VAL A 109 -8.75 1.22 -11.02
CA VAL A 109 -7.78 1.04 -9.94
C VAL A 109 -6.51 1.78 -10.34
N VAL A 110 -6.04 2.66 -9.47
CA VAL A 110 -4.85 3.49 -9.67
C VAL A 110 -3.75 2.90 -8.81
N GLY A 111 -2.74 2.34 -9.48
CA GLY A 111 -1.52 1.84 -8.87
C GLY A 111 -0.64 2.93 -8.26
N TYR A 112 0.47 2.51 -7.68
CA TYR A 112 1.49 3.38 -7.11
C TYR A 112 2.68 3.52 -8.05
N PRO A 113 3.33 4.70 -8.08
CA PRO A 113 4.54 4.87 -8.88
C PRO A 113 5.67 3.98 -8.37
N GLN A 114 6.52 3.53 -9.29
CA GLN A 114 7.73 2.80 -8.94
C GLN A 114 8.70 3.71 -8.16
N LEU A 115 8.94 3.38 -6.89
CA LEU A 115 9.79 4.19 -5.99
C LEU A 115 11.26 3.76 -6.00
N VAL A 116 11.52 2.48 -6.29
CA VAL A 116 12.86 1.88 -6.28
C VAL A 116 13.31 1.67 -7.72
N PRO A 117 14.58 2.00 -8.09
CA PRO A 117 15.08 1.78 -9.45
C PRO A 117 14.82 0.36 -9.96
N ALA A 118 14.53 0.24 -11.26
CA ALA A 118 14.28 -1.07 -11.88
C ALA A 118 15.50 -2.00 -11.70
N GLN A 119 16.71 -1.44 -11.68
CA GLN A 119 17.97 -2.14 -11.52
C GLN A 119 18.96 -1.25 -10.75
N GLY A 120 19.91 -1.89 -10.07
CA GLY A 120 20.97 -1.19 -9.33
C GLY A 120 20.47 -0.51 -8.05
N THR A 121 21.22 0.51 -7.63
CA THR A 121 21.00 1.28 -6.40
C THR A 121 20.78 2.76 -6.71
N CYS A 122 20.34 3.54 -5.72
CA CYS A 122 20.08 4.97 -5.81
C CYS A 122 20.67 5.68 -4.57
N PRO A 123 21.72 6.53 -4.71
CA PRO A 123 22.35 7.18 -3.56
C PRO A 123 21.38 7.99 -2.68
N GLU A 124 20.31 8.53 -3.25
CA GLU A 124 19.30 9.32 -2.57
C GLU A 124 18.27 8.48 -1.79
N LEU A 125 18.23 7.16 -2.04
CA LEU A 125 17.33 6.23 -1.37
C LEU A 125 18.14 5.37 -0.37
N PRO A 126 18.00 5.60 0.95
CA PRO A 126 18.87 5.02 1.96
C PRO A 126 18.54 3.56 2.30
N LEU A 127 18.56 2.68 1.30
CA LEU A 127 18.42 1.23 1.45
C LEU A 127 19.80 0.56 1.41
N ALA A 128 19.91 -0.60 2.07
CA ALA A 128 21.10 -1.44 1.92
C ALA A 128 21.19 -1.94 0.48
N SER A 129 22.41 -2.04 -0.05
CA SER A 129 22.63 -2.37 -1.46
C SER A 129 22.00 -3.71 -1.86
N GLY A 130 22.02 -4.70 -0.96
CA GLY A 130 21.39 -6.00 -1.14
C GLY A 130 19.88 -6.06 -0.90
N ASP A 131 19.24 -4.98 -0.43
CA ASP A 131 17.79 -4.90 -0.17
C ASP A 131 17.01 -4.24 -1.32
N TYR A 132 17.66 -3.60 -2.29
CA TYR A 132 17.00 -2.90 -3.40
C TYR A 132 16.01 -3.79 -4.16
N SER A 133 16.41 -5.00 -4.54
CA SER A 133 15.52 -5.92 -5.23
C SER A 133 14.38 -6.37 -4.34
N TYR A 134 14.65 -6.69 -3.08
CA TYR A 134 13.64 -7.13 -2.12
C TYR A 134 12.56 -6.06 -1.90
N VAL A 135 12.96 -4.80 -1.67
CA VAL A 135 12.03 -3.68 -1.49
C VAL A 135 11.26 -3.39 -2.77
N ARG A 136 11.93 -3.40 -3.94
CA ARG A 136 11.27 -3.21 -5.24
C ARG A 136 10.20 -4.27 -5.47
N ASP A 137 10.55 -5.55 -5.30
CA ASP A 137 9.66 -6.66 -5.61
C ASP A 137 8.45 -6.68 -4.65
N ARG A 138 8.67 -6.30 -3.38
CA ARG A 138 7.59 -6.05 -2.40
C ARG A 138 6.62 -4.97 -2.87
N LEU A 139 7.12 -3.80 -3.27
CA LEU A 139 6.30 -2.68 -3.73
C LEU A 139 5.56 -3.02 -5.03
N ALA A 140 6.25 -3.63 -5.99
CA ALA A 140 5.67 -4.07 -7.26
C ALA A 140 4.57 -5.10 -7.04
N ARG A 141 4.75 -6.04 -6.11
CA ARG A 141 3.71 -7.02 -5.77
C ARG A 141 2.42 -6.36 -5.34
N LEU A 142 2.48 -5.29 -4.53
CA LEU A 142 1.26 -4.57 -4.14
C LEU A 142 0.61 -3.80 -5.31
N ASP A 143 1.38 -3.41 -6.32
CA ASP A 143 0.83 -2.76 -7.51
C ASP A 143 0.13 -3.76 -8.45
N ASP A 144 0.54 -5.03 -8.38
CA ASP A 144 0.04 -6.13 -9.21
C ASP A 144 -1.10 -6.96 -8.59
N VAL A 145 -1.56 -6.64 -7.36
CA VAL A 145 -2.69 -7.37 -6.71
C VAL A 145 -4.08 -6.89 -7.12
#